data_AF-A0A9P1F3P5-F1
#
_entry.id   AF-A0A9P1F3P5-F1
#
_cell.length_a   1.000
_cell.length_b   1.000
_cell.length_c   1.000
_cell.angle_alpha   90.00
_cell.angle_beta   90.00
_cell.angle_gamma   90.00
#
_symmetry.space_group_name_H-M   'P 1'
#
loop_
_entity.id
_entity.type
_entity.pdbx_description
1 polymer ?
#
loop_
_entity_poly.entity_id
_entity_poly.type
_entity_poly.pdbx_seq_one_letter_code
_entity_poly.pdbx_strand_id
1 'polypeptide(L)'
;MLCNLVEDGVVKCYPYFPDVIGRTKIYNGSKVTLDSQEEKFDGELIIRQITYQPVDPDVIGIVPKETVIHYQIPKWKEGSIPKTENQMEAVRFVYYATRRKSRTVPYVVHSSKGTGRACCFAAIDYIYQASCANRRKLTLPGLVLQMRVMRYMAIETAEQLHFSFLMAYEAVVRDFKVNATYTLIYDNRQYMAHFHDMGQFNADLRKEYDAKYEQKLARIKADKTAKELSIGNDLIGKSKKTEKDLKAKYPRIRHDLIALITNAEKEVTAKSDEPKPEEPKQVEEKPEGPKPDETKPEEPKFKEATPEERTPEEAKPQEQKPDGGQKPDDGR
;
A
#
# COMPACT_ATOMS: atom_id res chain seq x y z
N MET A 1 4.73 3.77 1.86
CA MET A 1 5.77 4.32 0.98
C MET A 1 6.58 3.17 0.38
N LEU A 2 6.61 3.00 -0.93
CA LEU A 2 7.28 1.85 -1.59
C LEU A 2 8.50 2.28 -2.42
N CYS A 3 9.29 3.20 -1.89
CA CYS A 3 10.51 3.72 -2.51
C CYS A 3 11.43 4.28 -1.44
N ASN A 4 12.70 4.48 -1.79
CA ASN A 4 13.57 5.36 -1.02
C ASN A 4 13.34 6.83 -1.43
N LEU A 5 13.84 7.80 -0.66
CA LEU A 5 13.82 9.22 -1.05
C LEU A 5 14.69 9.46 -2.28
N VAL A 6 15.82 8.77 -2.37
CA VAL A 6 16.77 8.82 -3.49
C VAL A 6 17.16 7.40 -3.88
N GLU A 7 17.14 7.11 -5.17
CA GLU A 7 17.53 5.82 -5.77
C GLU A 7 18.49 6.10 -6.93
N ASP A 8 19.69 5.50 -6.92
CA ASP A 8 20.72 5.68 -7.96
C ASP A 8 21.03 7.16 -8.27
N GLY A 9 21.07 8.00 -7.22
CA GLY A 9 21.31 9.44 -7.34
C GLY A 9 20.10 10.26 -7.82
N VAL A 10 18.96 9.61 -8.12
CA VAL A 10 17.74 10.27 -8.59
C VAL A 10 16.75 10.41 -7.45
N VAL A 11 16.26 11.64 -7.22
CA VAL A 11 15.19 11.90 -6.25
C VAL A 11 13.90 11.22 -6.68
N LYS A 12 13.33 10.42 -5.79
CA LYS A 12 12.06 9.68 -6.01
C LYS A 12 10.93 10.21 -5.14
N CYS A 13 11.24 10.71 -3.96
CA CYS A 13 10.25 11.26 -3.05
C CYS A 13 10.90 12.32 -2.13
N TYR A 14 10.13 13.34 -1.77
CA TYR A 14 10.56 14.36 -0.81
C TYR A 14 10.17 13.95 0.62
N PRO A 15 10.96 14.33 1.64
CA PRO A 15 10.63 14.04 3.02
C PRO A 15 9.38 14.82 3.44
N TYR A 16 8.30 14.09 3.75
CA TYR A 16 7.03 14.62 4.28
C TYR A 16 6.81 14.27 5.75
N PHE A 17 7.84 13.73 6.41
CA PHE A 17 7.85 13.36 7.82
C PHE A 17 9.19 13.79 8.46
N PRO A 18 9.24 14.01 9.78
CA PRO A 18 10.48 14.27 10.50
C PRO A 18 11.43 13.07 10.43
N ASP A 19 12.73 13.35 10.39
CA ASP A 19 13.83 12.39 10.25
C ASP A 19 14.50 12.03 11.59
N VAL A 20 14.13 12.72 12.66
CA VAL A 20 14.68 12.52 14.00
C VAL A 20 13.54 12.16 14.95
N ILE A 21 13.70 11.06 15.70
CA ILE A 21 12.72 10.61 16.71
C ILE A 21 12.54 11.71 17.77
N GLY A 22 11.29 11.98 18.16
CA GLY A 22 10.89 13.05 19.06
C GLY A 22 10.79 14.44 18.42
N ARG A 23 11.21 14.60 17.16
CA ARG A 23 11.17 15.90 16.47
C ARG A 23 9.81 16.12 15.83
N THR A 24 9.29 17.33 16.00
CA THR A 24 8.13 17.85 15.28
C THR A 24 8.56 18.72 14.10
N LYS A 25 7.93 18.54 12.94
CA LYS A 25 7.96 19.48 11.80
C LYS A 25 6.55 19.99 11.52
N ILE A 26 6.45 21.21 11.00
CA ILE A 26 5.18 21.85 10.62
C ILE A 26 5.08 21.86 9.09
N TYR A 27 3.98 21.34 8.58
CA TYR A 27 3.66 21.33 7.14
C TYR A 27 2.30 21.99 6.95
N ASN A 28 2.26 23.18 6.34
CA ASN A 28 1.04 23.96 6.14
C ASN A 28 0.18 24.10 7.42
N GLY A 29 0.83 24.38 8.55
CA GLY A 29 0.18 24.51 9.86
C GLY A 29 0.04 23.18 10.62
N SER A 30 -0.12 22.05 9.93
CA SER A 30 -0.23 20.74 10.56
C SER A 30 1.10 20.34 11.21
N LYS A 31 1.05 19.85 12.46
CA LYS A 31 2.23 19.35 13.17
C LYS A 31 2.37 17.86 12.94
N VAL A 32 3.58 17.43 12.58
CA VAL A 32 3.93 16.03 12.37
C VAL A 32 5.11 15.70 13.27
N THR A 33 4.93 14.75 14.19
CA THR A 33 5.98 14.29 15.11
C THR A 33 6.34 12.85 14.78
N LEU A 34 7.63 12.55 14.69
CA LEU A 34 8.10 11.16 14.61
C LEU A 34 8.24 10.61 16.02
N ASP A 35 7.36 9.69 16.42
CA ASP A 35 7.34 9.17 17.79
C ASP A 35 8.29 7.98 17.96
N SER A 36 8.34 7.09 16.96
CA SER A 36 9.24 5.93 16.95
C SER A 36 9.57 5.47 15.53
N GLN A 37 10.66 4.73 15.40
CA GLN A 37 11.06 4.07 14.17
C GLN A 37 11.66 2.69 14.51
N GLU A 38 11.22 1.66 13.81
CA GLU A 38 11.82 0.31 13.85
C GLU A 38 12.15 -0.17 12.43
N GLU A 39 13.20 -0.99 12.32
CA GLU A 39 13.56 -1.67 11.08
C GLU A 39 13.32 -3.17 11.22
N LYS A 40 12.85 -3.80 10.14
CA LYS A 40 12.62 -5.25 10.05
C LYS A 40 13.20 -5.80 8.75
N PHE A 41 13.44 -7.11 8.76
CA PHE A 41 13.89 -7.86 7.59
C PHE A 41 15.17 -7.25 6.98
N ASP A 42 16.19 -6.99 7.80
CA ASP A 42 17.46 -6.42 7.34
C ASP A 42 17.32 -5.07 6.59
N GLY A 43 16.49 -4.18 7.15
CA GLY A 43 16.23 -2.85 6.59
C GLY A 43 15.39 -2.85 5.30
N GLU A 44 14.77 -3.98 4.94
CA GLU A 44 13.79 -4.05 3.83
C GLU A 44 12.45 -3.39 4.21
N LEU A 45 12.17 -3.27 5.51
CA LEU A 45 10.99 -2.57 6.02
C LEU A 45 11.38 -1.62 7.14
N ILE A 46 10.93 -0.37 7.02
CA ILE A 46 10.98 0.63 8.09
C ILE A 46 9.54 0.93 8.51
N ILE A 47 9.27 0.87 9.81
CA ILE A 47 7.95 1.16 10.38
C ILE A 47 8.10 2.35 11.32
N ARG A 48 7.22 3.34 11.17
CA ARG A 48 7.20 4.53 12.02
C ARG A 48 5.83 4.71 12.65
N GLN A 49 5.84 5.15 13.90
CA GLN A 49 4.68 5.77 14.52
C GLN A 49 4.84 7.28 14.42
N ILE A 50 3.85 7.93 13.83
CA ILE A 50 3.83 9.36 13.59
C ILE A 50 2.59 9.95 14.25
N THR A 51 2.77 10.93 15.12
CA THR A 51 1.68 11.75 15.62
C THR A 51 1.42 12.87 14.64
N TYR A 52 0.22 12.90 14.07
CA TYR A 52 -0.28 13.93 13.18
C TYR A 52 -1.28 14.82 13.92
N GLN A 53 -1.07 16.12 13.89
CA GLN A 53 -2.04 17.09 14.38
C GLN A 53 -2.41 18.03 13.24
N PRO A 54 -3.61 17.85 12.63
CA PRO A 54 -4.06 18.73 11.57
C PRO A 54 -4.32 20.14 12.10
N VAL A 55 -4.32 21.10 11.18
CA VAL A 55 -4.99 22.39 11.37
C VAL A 55 -6.25 22.38 10.54
N ASP A 56 -7.38 22.64 11.18
CA ASP A 56 -8.67 22.83 10.52
C ASP A 56 -9.10 24.29 10.74
N PRO A 57 -9.16 25.12 9.69
CA PRO A 57 -9.58 26.52 9.80
C PRO A 57 -11.01 26.69 10.34
N ASP A 58 -11.87 25.69 10.17
CA ASP A 58 -13.30 25.76 10.51
C ASP A 58 -13.59 25.30 11.95
N VAL A 59 -12.56 24.80 12.65
CA VAL A 59 -12.62 24.34 14.05
C VAL A 59 -12.06 25.39 14.99
N ILE A 60 -12.91 25.91 15.88
CA ILE A 60 -12.48 26.78 16.98
C ILE A 60 -11.81 25.91 18.05
N GLY A 61 -10.49 25.90 18.08
CA GLY A 61 -9.70 25.17 19.08
C GLY A 61 -8.65 24.26 18.46
N ILE A 62 -8.15 23.32 19.25
CA ILE A 62 -7.11 22.38 18.82
C ILE A 62 -7.77 21.10 18.29
N VAL A 63 -7.55 20.79 17.01
CA VAL A 63 -7.99 19.52 16.44
C VAL A 63 -7.25 18.35 17.13
N PRO A 64 -7.95 17.24 17.47
CA PRO A 64 -7.33 16.08 18.10
C PRO A 64 -6.15 15.55 17.30
N LYS A 65 -5.17 15.01 18.04
CA LYS A 65 -4.01 14.34 17.44
C LYS A 65 -4.41 12.94 16.98
N GLU A 66 -3.87 12.51 15.86
CA GLU A 66 -4.03 11.17 15.30
C GLU A 66 -2.70 10.42 15.25
N THR A 67 -2.75 9.11 15.46
CA THR A 67 -1.59 8.24 15.30
C THR A 67 -1.60 7.59 13.92
N VAL A 68 -0.60 7.90 13.12
CA VAL A 68 -0.37 7.32 11.79
C VAL A 68 0.73 6.28 11.89
N ILE A 69 0.45 5.07 11.40
CA ILE A 69 1.48 4.04 11.20
C ILE A 69 1.97 4.13 9.76
N HIS A 70 3.25 4.47 9.60
CA HIS A 70 3.89 4.64 8.30
C HIS A 70 4.81 3.45 8.01
N TYR A 71 4.51 2.73 6.93
CA TYR A 71 5.34 1.65 6.43
C TYR A 71 6.14 2.13 5.22
N GLN A 72 7.46 1.90 5.24
CA GLN A 72 8.35 2.18 4.13
C GLN A 72 9.13 0.93 3.70
N ILE A 73 9.06 0.59 2.41
CA ILE A 73 9.91 -0.44 1.78
C ILE A 73 10.92 0.28 0.88
N PRO A 74 12.11 0.64 1.40
CA PRO A 74 13.04 1.53 0.70
C PRO A 74 13.81 0.83 -0.43
N LYS A 75 14.00 -0.49 -0.35
CA LYS A 75 14.88 -1.27 -1.23
C LYS A 75 14.13 -1.98 -2.38
N TRP A 76 12.85 -1.67 -2.59
CA TRP A 76 12.11 -2.16 -3.77
C TRP A 76 12.41 -1.29 -4.99
N LYS A 77 13.29 -1.76 -5.88
CA LYS A 77 13.72 -1.03 -7.10
C LYS A 77 12.55 -0.70 -8.06
N GLU A 78 12.63 0.47 -8.71
CA GLU A 78 11.67 0.88 -9.73
C GLU A 78 11.66 -0.07 -10.93
N GLY A 79 10.47 -0.39 -11.45
CA GLY A 79 10.29 -1.30 -12.58
C GLY A 79 10.48 -2.79 -12.26
N SER A 80 10.92 -3.15 -11.05
CA SER A 80 11.16 -4.56 -10.67
C SER A 80 10.09 -5.10 -9.71
N ILE A 81 10.27 -6.37 -9.35
CA ILE A 81 9.60 -7.05 -8.25
C ILE A 81 10.58 -7.31 -7.09
N PRO A 82 10.10 -7.52 -5.85
CA PRO A 82 10.87 -8.10 -4.75
C PRO A 82 11.49 -9.44 -5.15
N LYS A 83 12.79 -9.64 -4.87
CA LYS A 83 13.53 -10.86 -5.25
C LYS A 83 14.00 -11.67 -4.05
N THR A 84 14.39 -11.02 -2.95
CA THR A 84 14.92 -11.71 -1.77
C THR A 84 13.80 -12.15 -0.81
N GLU A 85 14.09 -13.09 0.10
CA GLU A 85 13.15 -13.48 1.17
C GLU A 85 12.74 -12.31 2.05
N ASN A 86 13.71 -11.50 2.48
CA ASN A 86 13.45 -10.35 3.33
C ASN A 86 12.56 -9.31 2.63
N GLN A 87 12.76 -9.04 1.34
CA GLN A 87 11.90 -8.13 0.57
C GLN A 87 10.45 -8.63 0.49
N MET A 88 10.30 -9.95 0.33
CA MET A 88 8.99 -10.58 0.19
C MET A 88 8.24 -10.59 1.51
N GLU A 89 8.94 -10.94 2.60
CA GLU A 89 8.37 -10.86 3.94
C GLU A 89 8.04 -9.42 4.35
N ALA A 90 8.83 -8.42 3.93
CA ALA A 90 8.49 -7.01 4.11
C ALA A 90 7.15 -6.64 3.44
N VAL A 91 6.96 -6.98 2.15
CA VAL A 91 5.71 -6.73 1.43
C VAL A 91 4.54 -7.49 2.07
N ARG A 92 4.75 -8.76 2.42
CA ARG A 92 3.77 -9.63 3.07
C ARG A 92 3.32 -9.04 4.40
N PHE A 93 4.27 -8.66 5.25
CA PHE A 93 4.01 -8.08 6.56
C PHE A 93 3.13 -6.83 6.43
N VAL A 94 3.50 -5.90 5.54
CA VAL A 94 2.73 -4.66 5.34
C VAL A 94 1.33 -4.99 4.82
N TYR A 95 1.21 -5.88 3.83
CA TYR A 95 -0.09 -6.30 3.31
C TYR A 95 -1.03 -6.84 4.39
N TYR A 96 -0.59 -7.76 5.23
CA TYR A 96 -1.42 -8.30 6.31
C TYR A 96 -1.72 -7.28 7.41
N ALA A 97 -0.76 -6.40 7.72
CA ALA A 97 -0.94 -5.33 8.70
C ALA A 97 -1.96 -4.27 8.25
N THR A 98 -2.04 -3.97 6.96
CA THR A 98 -2.95 -2.95 6.41
C THR A 98 -4.29 -3.52 5.94
N ARG A 99 -4.34 -4.77 5.47
CA ARG A 99 -5.54 -5.36 4.87
C ARG A 99 -6.75 -5.36 5.80
N ARG A 100 -6.58 -5.64 7.10
CA ARG A 100 -7.71 -5.61 8.05
C ARG A 100 -8.32 -4.22 8.20
N LYS A 101 -7.50 -3.17 8.14
CA LYS A 101 -7.91 -1.77 8.28
C LYS A 101 -8.54 -1.22 6.99
N SER A 102 -8.17 -1.76 5.82
CA SER A 102 -8.68 -1.31 4.52
C SER A 102 -10.20 -1.39 4.37
N ARG A 103 -10.88 -2.26 5.14
CA ARG A 103 -12.33 -2.46 5.05
C ARG A 103 -13.13 -1.31 5.66
N THR A 104 -12.49 -0.47 6.48
CA THR A 104 -13.14 0.64 7.19
C THR A 104 -12.52 1.99 6.84
N VAL A 105 -11.22 2.04 6.54
CA VAL A 105 -10.50 3.29 6.24
C VAL A 105 -9.56 3.06 5.05
N PRO A 106 -9.58 3.93 4.03
CA PRO A 106 -8.62 3.83 2.93
C PRO A 106 -7.19 4.04 3.43
N TYR A 107 -6.25 3.28 2.90
CA TYR A 107 -4.82 3.46 3.18
C TYR A 107 -4.15 4.20 2.02
N VAL A 108 -3.17 5.05 2.33
CA VAL A 108 -2.39 5.80 1.34
C VAL A 108 -1.18 4.97 0.93
N VAL A 109 -1.08 4.63 -0.36
CA VAL A 109 0.11 4.01 -0.96
C VAL A 109 0.68 4.93 -2.01
N HIS A 110 1.99 5.15 -1.94
CA HIS A 110 2.72 5.83 -2.99
C HIS A 110 4.11 5.20 -3.19
N SER A 111 4.69 5.49 -4.35
CA SER A 111 6.05 5.17 -4.77
C SER A 111 6.68 6.47 -5.29
N SER A 112 7.51 6.41 -6.35
CA SER A 112 8.01 7.60 -7.07
C SER A 112 6.92 8.27 -7.90
N LYS A 113 6.31 7.54 -8.84
CA LYS A 113 5.27 8.04 -9.77
C LYS A 113 3.84 7.82 -9.26
N GLY A 114 3.67 7.02 -8.21
CA GLY A 114 2.35 6.51 -7.81
C GLY A 114 1.74 5.53 -8.81
N THR A 115 2.59 4.93 -9.65
CA THR A 115 2.35 3.80 -10.56
C THR A 115 3.35 2.69 -10.23
N GLY A 116 3.40 1.62 -11.03
CA GLY A 116 4.34 0.51 -10.83
C GLY A 116 4.18 -0.13 -9.44
N ARG A 117 5.19 0.01 -8.58
CA ARG A 117 5.25 -0.48 -7.18
C ARG A 117 3.98 -0.20 -6.38
N ALA A 118 3.49 1.05 -6.40
CA ALA A 118 2.30 1.46 -5.64
C ALA A 118 1.03 0.73 -6.09
N CYS A 119 0.78 0.70 -7.41
CA CYS A 119 -0.35 -0.01 -7.98
C CYS A 119 -0.18 -1.53 -7.89
N CYS A 120 1.05 -2.03 -7.95
CA CYS A 120 1.38 -3.45 -7.78
C CYS A 120 1.00 -3.92 -6.37
N PHE A 121 1.32 -3.14 -5.33
CA PHE A 121 0.89 -3.42 -3.96
C PHE A 121 -0.63 -3.34 -3.79
N ALA A 122 -1.27 -2.27 -4.31
CA ALA A 122 -2.72 -2.12 -4.24
C ALA A 122 -3.47 -3.24 -5.01
N ALA A 123 -2.90 -3.75 -6.10
CA ALA A 123 -3.46 -4.84 -6.88
C ALA A 123 -3.54 -6.15 -6.09
N ILE A 124 -2.63 -6.40 -5.13
CA ILE A 124 -2.66 -7.61 -4.28
C ILE A 124 -4.00 -7.69 -3.54
N ASP A 125 -4.39 -6.61 -2.86
CA ASP A 125 -5.64 -6.52 -2.12
C ASP A 125 -6.86 -6.56 -3.05
N TYR A 126 -6.79 -5.88 -4.20
CA TYR A 126 -7.86 -5.92 -5.19
C TYR A 126 -8.11 -7.35 -5.72
N ILE A 127 -7.06 -8.07 -6.12
CA ILE A 127 -7.15 -9.44 -6.63
C ILE A 127 -7.64 -10.38 -5.53
N TYR A 128 -7.11 -10.24 -4.31
CA TYR A 128 -7.52 -11.03 -3.16
C TYR A 128 -9.03 -10.86 -2.91
N GLN A 129 -9.51 -9.62 -2.80
CA GLN A 129 -10.92 -9.33 -2.53
C GLN A 129 -11.82 -9.80 -3.67
N ALA A 130 -11.40 -9.60 -4.93
CA ALA A 130 -12.13 -10.11 -6.10
C ALA A 130 -12.26 -11.64 -6.08
N SER A 131 -11.20 -12.34 -5.66
CA SER A 131 -11.17 -13.81 -5.56
C SER A 131 -12.09 -14.33 -4.45
N CYS A 132 -12.13 -13.65 -3.29
CA CYS A 132 -13.00 -14.04 -2.19
C CYS A 132 -14.48 -13.67 -2.39
N ALA A 133 -14.77 -12.60 -3.14
CA ALA A 133 -16.14 -12.10 -3.31
C ALA A 133 -16.96 -12.86 -4.37
N ASN A 134 -16.44 -13.97 -4.90
CA ASN A 134 -17.05 -14.76 -5.99
C ASN A 134 -17.55 -13.88 -7.16
N ARG A 135 -16.86 -12.75 -7.39
CA ARG A 135 -17.13 -11.86 -8.53
C ARG A 135 -16.75 -12.62 -9.80
N ARG A 136 -17.40 -12.31 -10.93
CA ARG A 136 -17.10 -12.89 -12.27
C ARG A 136 -15.59 -13.05 -12.46
N LYS A 137 -15.16 -14.17 -13.08
CA LYS A 137 -13.77 -14.51 -13.40
C LYS A 137 -12.95 -13.25 -13.73
N LEU A 138 -12.06 -12.85 -12.81
CA LEU A 138 -11.12 -11.75 -13.04
C LEU A 138 -10.13 -12.20 -14.11
N THR A 139 -10.20 -11.61 -15.30
CA THR A 139 -9.22 -11.88 -16.36
C THR A 139 -8.03 -10.92 -16.22
N LEU A 140 -6.82 -11.37 -16.59
CA LEU A 140 -5.63 -10.50 -16.57
C LEU A 140 -5.84 -9.18 -17.32
N PRO A 141 -6.40 -9.17 -18.56
CA PRO A 141 -6.64 -7.91 -19.27
C PRO A 141 -7.71 -7.05 -18.59
N GLY A 142 -8.75 -7.68 -18.01
CA GLY A 142 -9.80 -6.97 -17.28
C GLY A 142 -9.28 -6.26 -16.04
N LEU A 143 -8.43 -6.92 -15.26
CA LEU A 143 -7.78 -6.32 -14.10
C LEU A 143 -6.93 -5.11 -14.49
N VAL A 144 -6.05 -5.26 -15.48
CA VAL A 144 -5.16 -4.17 -15.91
C VAL A 144 -5.98 -2.99 -16.42
N LEU A 145 -7.06 -3.24 -17.17
CA LEU A 145 -7.96 -2.20 -17.64
C LEU A 145 -8.63 -1.47 -16.47
N GLN A 146 -9.20 -2.20 -15.50
CA GLN A 146 -9.86 -1.62 -14.33
C GLN A 146 -8.90 -0.75 -13.50
N MET A 147 -7.70 -1.26 -13.24
CA MET A 147 -6.65 -0.53 -12.53
C MET A 147 -6.25 0.74 -13.28
N ARG A 148 -6.11 0.66 -14.62
CA ARG A 148 -5.72 1.80 -15.46
C ARG A 148 -6.81 2.86 -15.65
N VAL A 149 -8.09 2.48 -15.51
CA VAL A 149 -9.21 3.43 -15.42
C VAL A 149 -9.14 4.24 -14.13
N MET A 150 -8.75 3.62 -13.01
CA MET A 150 -8.63 4.28 -11.71
C MET A 150 -7.35 5.13 -11.60
N ARG A 151 -6.23 4.64 -12.15
CA ARG A 151 -4.94 5.33 -12.15
C ARG A 151 -4.23 5.10 -13.47
N TYR A 152 -4.01 6.19 -14.21
CA TYR A 152 -3.29 6.14 -15.49
C TYR A 152 -1.96 5.39 -15.34
N MET A 153 -1.68 4.48 -16.28
CA MET A 153 -0.47 3.64 -16.29
C MET A 153 -0.27 2.76 -15.04
N ALA A 154 -1.35 2.42 -14.33
CA ALA A 154 -1.30 1.40 -13.28
C ALA A 154 -0.70 0.09 -13.81
N ILE A 155 0.23 -0.47 -13.02
CA ILE A 155 1.06 -1.64 -13.33
C ILE A 155 1.88 -1.43 -14.61
N GLU A 156 3.20 -1.30 -14.44
CA GLU A 156 4.10 -0.89 -15.52
C GLU A 156 4.67 -2.08 -16.29
N THR A 157 4.92 -3.20 -15.60
CA THR A 157 5.55 -4.39 -16.20
C THR A 157 4.70 -5.65 -16.03
N ALA A 158 4.91 -6.64 -16.90
CA ALA A 158 4.26 -7.95 -16.78
C ALA A 158 4.69 -8.68 -15.51
N GLU A 159 5.94 -8.51 -15.07
CA GLU A 159 6.45 -9.06 -13.82
C GLU A 159 5.69 -8.52 -12.62
N GLN A 160 5.44 -7.20 -12.56
CA GLN A 160 4.64 -6.59 -11.50
C GLN A 160 3.20 -7.11 -11.48
N LEU A 161 2.60 -7.32 -12.65
CA LEU A 161 1.26 -7.91 -12.75
C LEU A 161 1.25 -9.33 -12.16
N HIS A 162 2.17 -10.17 -12.62
CA HIS A 162 2.27 -11.55 -12.16
C HIS A 162 2.58 -11.63 -10.66
N PHE A 163 3.48 -10.78 -10.18
CA PHE A 163 3.81 -10.65 -8.77
C PHE A 163 2.57 -10.34 -7.91
N SER A 164 1.74 -9.38 -8.33
CA SER A 164 0.50 -9.06 -7.62
C SER A 164 -0.44 -10.27 -7.54
N PHE A 165 -0.54 -11.07 -8.60
CA PHE A 165 -1.32 -12.32 -8.60
C PHE A 165 -0.74 -13.36 -7.66
N LEU A 166 0.57 -13.58 -7.72
CA LEU A 166 1.25 -14.57 -6.89
C LEU A 166 1.06 -14.24 -5.40
N MET A 167 1.25 -12.98 -5.02
CA MET A 167 1.05 -12.52 -3.64
C MET A 167 -0.41 -12.64 -3.19
N ALA A 168 -1.37 -12.32 -4.05
CA ALA A 168 -2.79 -12.46 -3.75
C ALA A 168 -3.19 -13.94 -3.62
N TYR A 169 -2.69 -14.80 -4.51
CA TYR A 169 -2.91 -16.24 -4.47
C TYR A 169 -2.32 -16.85 -3.21
N GLU A 170 -1.09 -16.49 -2.85
CA GLU A 170 -0.48 -16.93 -1.60
C GLU A 170 -1.30 -16.48 -0.39
N ALA A 171 -1.82 -15.26 -0.39
CA ALA A 171 -2.68 -14.78 0.68
C ALA A 171 -3.98 -15.59 0.79
N VAL A 172 -4.60 -15.98 -0.34
CA VAL A 172 -5.75 -16.89 -0.35
C VAL A 172 -5.35 -18.26 0.21
N VAL A 173 -4.28 -18.87 -0.28
CA VAL A 173 -3.81 -20.18 0.19
C VAL A 173 -3.54 -20.20 1.69
N ARG A 174 -2.90 -19.15 2.23
CA ARG A 174 -2.64 -18.99 3.66
C ARG A 174 -3.93 -18.85 4.46
N ASP A 175 -4.84 -17.98 4.03
CA ASP A 175 -6.10 -17.73 4.75
C ASP A 175 -7.02 -18.97 4.77
N PHE A 176 -7.03 -19.75 3.68
CA PHE A 176 -7.80 -20.99 3.56
C PHE A 176 -7.02 -22.25 4.00
N LYS A 177 -5.79 -22.10 4.51
CA LYS A 177 -4.93 -23.18 5.02
C LYS A 177 -4.72 -24.33 4.01
N VAL A 178 -4.55 -24.01 2.73
CA VAL A 178 -4.37 -25.00 1.65
C VAL A 178 -2.89 -25.38 1.51
N ASN A 179 -2.43 -26.30 2.35
CA ASN A 179 -1.00 -26.60 2.45
C ASN A 179 -0.37 -27.25 1.19
N ALA A 180 -1.17 -27.94 0.37
CA ALA A 180 -0.68 -28.69 -0.79
C ALA A 180 -0.06 -27.81 -1.91
N THR A 181 -0.20 -26.48 -1.82
CA THR A 181 0.22 -25.55 -2.89
C THR A 181 1.41 -24.67 -2.50
N TYR A 182 1.91 -24.75 -1.26
CA TYR A 182 3.03 -23.90 -0.82
C TYR A 182 4.31 -24.12 -1.63
N THR A 183 4.67 -25.37 -1.94
CA THR A 183 5.84 -25.67 -2.75
C THR A 183 5.73 -25.05 -4.14
N LEU A 184 4.55 -25.15 -4.77
CA LEU A 184 4.31 -24.54 -6.08
C LEU A 184 4.42 -23.01 -6.05
N ILE A 185 3.92 -22.37 -4.99
CA ILE A 185 4.05 -20.92 -4.79
C ILE A 185 5.52 -20.54 -4.64
N TYR A 186 6.27 -21.30 -3.84
CA TYR A 186 7.69 -21.08 -3.64
C TYR A 186 8.49 -21.24 -4.94
N ASP A 187 8.22 -22.29 -5.71
CA ASP A 187 8.88 -22.54 -6.99
C ASP A 187 8.56 -21.46 -8.02
N ASN A 188 7.29 -21.04 -8.14
CA ASN A 188 6.90 -19.93 -9.01
C ASN A 188 7.58 -18.63 -8.60
N ARG A 189 7.70 -18.39 -7.29
CA ARG A 189 8.38 -17.21 -6.78
C ARG A 189 9.86 -17.20 -7.15
N GLN A 190 10.57 -18.32 -6.93
CA GLN A 190 11.98 -18.46 -7.29
C GLN A 190 12.17 -18.30 -8.80
N TYR A 191 11.32 -18.96 -9.59
CA TYR A 191 11.31 -18.83 -11.04
C TYR A 191 11.17 -17.37 -11.48
N MET A 192 10.25 -16.59 -10.88
CA MET A 192 10.04 -15.20 -11.27
C MET A 192 11.14 -14.26 -10.79
N ALA A 193 11.68 -14.44 -9.58
CA ALA A 193 12.79 -13.65 -9.07
C ALA A 193 14.04 -13.75 -9.97
N HIS A 194 14.23 -14.94 -10.53
CA HIS A 194 15.37 -15.32 -11.38
C HIS A 194 15.00 -15.54 -12.85
N PHE A 195 13.83 -15.08 -13.29
CA PHE A 195 13.35 -15.33 -14.66
C PHE A 195 14.36 -14.86 -15.70
N HIS A 196 14.99 -13.72 -15.43
CA HIS A 196 16.04 -13.12 -16.25
C HIS A 196 17.41 -13.79 -16.12
N ASP A 197 17.64 -14.53 -15.03
CA ASP A 197 18.91 -15.21 -14.73
C ASP A 197 18.92 -16.65 -15.28
N MET A 198 17.74 -17.20 -15.61
CA MET A 198 17.50 -18.60 -16.01
C MET A 198 17.96 -18.96 -17.45
N GLY A 199 19.04 -18.36 -17.93
CA GLY A 199 19.77 -18.80 -19.13
C GLY A 199 19.28 -18.26 -20.48
N GLN A 200 19.96 -18.73 -21.55
CA GLN A 200 19.87 -18.18 -22.91
C GLN A 200 18.44 -18.23 -23.51
N PHE A 201 17.69 -19.30 -23.23
CA PHE A 201 16.33 -19.49 -23.77
C PHE A 201 15.38 -18.37 -23.35
N ASN A 202 15.36 -18.01 -22.06
CA ASN A 202 14.51 -16.92 -21.56
C ASN A 202 14.94 -15.56 -22.10
N ALA A 203 16.26 -15.34 -22.25
CA ALA A 203 16.80 -14.12 -22.84
C ALA A 203 16.40 -13.96 -24.31
N ASP A 204 16.40 -15.05 -25.08
CA ASP A 204 15.99 -15.04 -26.48
C ASP A 204 14.47 -14.88 -26.63
N LEU A 205 13.67 -15.56 -25.79
CA LEU A 205 12.22 -15.36 -25.72
C LEU A 205 11.89 -13.88 -25.47
N ARG A 206 12.64 -13.23 -24.58
CA ARG A 206 12.48 -11.80 -24.28
C ARG A 206 12.76 -10.92 -25.49
N LYS A 207 13.90 -11.13 -26.17
CA LYS A 207 14.24 -10.36 -27.39
C LYS A 207 13.14 -10.48 -28.43
N GLU A 208 12.56 -11.66 -28.59
CA GLU A 208 11.45 -11.89 -29.51
C GLU A 208 10.19 -11.10 -29.09
N TYR A 209 9.82 -11.12 -27.82
CA TYR A 209 8.66 -10.37 -27.31
C TYR A 209 8.85 -8.85 -27.39
N ASP A 210 10.01 -8.33 -26.99
CA ASP A 210 10.33 -6.92 -27.05
C ASP A 210 10.33 -6.43 -28.51
N ALA A 211 10.91 -7.21 -29.43
CA ALA A 211 10.86 -6.91 -30.88
C ALA A 211 9.42 -6.89 -31.43
N LYS A 212 8.57 -7.84 -31.04
CA LYS A 212 7.14 -7.86 -31.41
C LYS A 212 6.41 -6.63 -30.86
N TYR A 213 6.70 -6.24 -29.62
CA TYR A 213 6.07 -5.08 -28.99
C TYR A 213 6.48 -3.77 -29.67
N GLU A 214 7.77 -3.58 -29.95
CA GLU A 214 8.26 -2.42 -30.70
C GLU A 214 7.70 -2.37 -32.12
N GLN A 215 7.60 -3.52 -32.81
CA GLN A 215 6.96 -3.58 -34.12
C GLN A 215 5.47 -3.18 -34.04
N LYS A 216 4.76 -3.61 -33.00
CA LYS A 216 3.36 -3.23 -32.77
C LYS A 216 3.23 -1.73 -32.47
N LEU A 217 4.10 -1.18 -31.62
CA LEU A 217 4.16 0.26 -31.33
C LEU A 217 4.45 1.08 -32.59
N ALA A 218 5.40 0.65 -33.41
CA ALA A 218 5.74 1.30 -34.66
C ALA A 218 4.55 1.29 -35.63
N ARG A 219 3.82 0.16 -35.74
CA ARG A 219 2.58 0.08 -36.52
C ARG A 219 1.50 1.04 -36.02
N ILE A 220 1.29 1.11 -34.70
CA ILE A 220 0.32 2.04 -34.09
C ILE A 220 0.72 3.49 -34.36
N LYS A 221 2.00 3.83 -34.25
CA LYS A 221 2.51 5.18 -34.54
C LYS A 221 2.44 5.54 -36.04
N ALA A 222 2.61 4.56 -36.92
CA ALA A 222 2.56 4.76 -38.38
C ALA A 222 1.12 4.83 -38.93
N ASP A 223 0.14 4.33 -38.18
CA ASP A 223 -1.27 4.41 -38.54
C ASP A 223 -1.79 5.84 -38.40
N LYS A 224 -1.81 6.58 -39.51
CA LYS A 224 -2.34 7.96 -39.59
C LYS A 224 -3.84 8.06 -39.33
N THR A 225 -4.56 6.93 -39.31
CA THR A 225 -6.00 6.86 -38.99
C THR A 225 -6.26 6.51 -37.52
N ALA A 226 -5.24 6.00 -36.82
CA ALA A 226 -5.30 5.84 -35.38
C ALA A 226 -5.43 7.23 -34.74
N LYS A 227 -6.60 7.53 -34.20
CA LYS A 227 -6.75 8.68 -33.30
C LYS A 227 -5.82 8.42 -32.12
N GLU A 228 -4.75 9.20 -31.99
CA GLU A 228 -4.13 9.39 -30.69
C GLU A 228 -5.28 9.75 -29.73
N LEU A 229 -5.38 9.00 -28.62
CA LEU A 229 -6.12 9.50 -27.47
C LEU A 229 -5.32 10.68 -26.91
N SER A 230 -5.36 11.82 -27.61
CA SER A 230 -5.09 13.09 -26.99
C SER A 230 -6.16 13.28 -25.94
N ILE A 231 -5.76 13.52 -24.69
CA ILE A 231 -6.63 14.27 -23.78
C ILE A 231 -6.72 15.65 -24.43
N GLY A 232 -7.65 15.81 -25.36
CA GLY A 232 -7.84 17.07 -26.04
C GLY A 232 -8.17 18.11 -24.97
N ASN A 233 -7.60 19.30 -25.10
CA ASN A 233 -8.07 20.48 -24.38
C ASN A 233 -9.60 20.69 -24.59
N ASP A 234 -10.18 20.03 -25.59
CA ASP A 234 -11.61 19.87 -25.82
C ASP A 234 -12.42 19.26 -24.65
N LEU A 235 -11.83 18.42 -23.79
CA LEU A 235 -12.50 17.94 -22.58
C LEU A 235 -12.48 18.96 -21.42
N ILE A 236 -11.55 19.91 -21.46
CA ILE A 236 -11.48 21.04 -20.52
C ILE A 236 -12.35 22.21 -21.02
N GLY A 237 -12.69 22.27 -22.31
CA GLY A 237 -13.37 23.43 -22.92
C GLY A 237 -14.78 23.24 -23.49
N LYS A 238 -15.31 22.02 -23.69
CA LYS A 238 -16.58 21.83 -24.43
C LYS A 238 -17.72 21.16 -23.66
N SER A 239 -17.61 21.00 -22.35
CA SER A 239 -18.71 20.51 -21.53
C SER A 239 -19.34 21.64 -20.72
N LYS A 240 -20.29 22.38 -21.33
CA LYS A 240 -21.32 23.13 -20.57
C LYS A 240 -22.33 22.17 -19.91
N LYS A 241 -21.87 21.03 -19.38
CA LYS A 241 -22.76 20.13 -18.64
C LYS A 241 -23.01 20.77 -17.29
N THR A 242 -24.27 21.12 -17.09
CA THR A 242 -24.74 21.60 -15.81
C THR A 242 -24.75 20.44 -14.82
N GLU A 243 -24.75 20.76 -13.53
CA GLU A 243 -24.85 19.79 -12.45
C GLU A 243 -25.98 18.77 -12.69
N LYS A 244 -27.10 19.22 -13.27
CA LYS A 244 -28.28 18.43 -13.66
C LYS A 244 -27.97 17.30 -14.66
N ASP A 245 -27.04 17.51 -15.58
CA ASP A 245 -26.67 16.55 -16.63
C ASP A 245 -25.77 15.43 -16.09
N LEU A 246 -24.86 15.77 -15.17
CA LEU A 246 -24.02 14.80 -14.46
C LEU A 246 -24.85 13.94 -13.51
N LYS A 247 -25.82 14.59 -12.85
CA LYS A 247 -26.83 14.03 -11.97
C LYS A 247 -27.70 12.94 -12.61
N ALA A 248 -27.98 13.02 -13.92
CA ALA A 248 -28.78 12.04 -14.66
C ALA A 248 -27.96 10.85 -15.18
N LYS A 249 -26.68 11.06 -15.52
CA LYS A 249 -25.82 10.04 -16.15
C LYS A 249 -25.20 9.04 -15.18
N TYR A 250 -24.93 9.46 -13.93
CA TYR A 250 -24.27 8.64 -12.92
C TYR A 250 -25.08 8.57 -11.62
N PRO A 251 -26.26 7.90 -11.61
CA PRO A 251 -27.15 7.88 -10.47
C PRO A 251 -26.54 7.25 -9.21
N ARG A 252 -25.53 6.39 -9.34
CA ARG A 252 -24.89 5.68 -8.22
C ARG A 252 -23.71 6.41 -7.57
N ILE A 253 -23.12 7.41 -8.23
CA ILE A 253 -22.01 8.20 -7.65
C ILE A 253 -22.57 9.30 -6.72
N ARG A 254 -23.89 9.52 -6.73
CA ARG A 254 -24.56 10.60 -6.01
C ARG A 254 -24.71 10.40 -4.51
N HIS A 255 -24.97 9.20 -4.00
CA HIS A 255 -25.37 9.12 -2.58
C HIS A 255 -24.25 9.54 -1.62
N ASP A 256 -23.03 9.09 -1.84
CA ASP A 256 -21.95 9.38 -0.90
C ASP A 256 -21.38 10.79 -1.10
N LEU A 257 -21.22 11.22 -2.36
CA LEU A 257 -20.64 12.53 -2.66
C LEU A 257 -21.63 13.68 -2.44
N ILE A 258 -22.93 13.49 -2.72
CA ILE A 258 -23.95 14.51 -2.41
C ILE A 258 -24.23 14.54 -0.92
N ALA A 259 -24.21 13.41 -0.19
CA ALA A 259 -24.31 13.48 1.27
C ALA A 259 -23.14 14.26 1.90
N LEU A 260 -21.92 14.06 1.39
CA LEU A 260 -20.74 14.82 1.80
C LEU A 260 -20.84 16.32 1.46
N ILE A 261 -21.28 16.65 0.25
CA ILE A 261 -21.39 18.05 -0.21
C ILE A 261 -22.58 18.76 0.45
N THR A 262 -23.74 18.11 0.57
CA THR A 262 -24.94 18.68 1.20
C THR A 262 -24.78 18.83 2.71
N ASN A 263 -24.01 17.97 3.38
CA ASN A 263 -23.66 18.20 4.78
C ASN A 263 -22.68 19.37 4.92
N ALA A 264 -21.67 19.48 4.04
CA ALA A 264 -20.76 20.62 4.03
C ALA A 264 -21.47 21.95 3.73
N GLU A 265 -22.43 21.98 2.80
CA GLU A 265 -23.19 23.19 2.46
C GLU A 265 -24.17 23.61 3.56
N LYS A 266 -24.76 22.65 4.29
CA LYS A 266 -25.62 22.92 5.45
C LYS A 266 -24.82 23.46 6.65
N GLU A 267 -23.61 22.98 6.87
CA GLU A 267 -22.72 23.50 7.91
C GLU A 267 -22.20 24.91 7.60
N VAL A 268 -22.06 25.26 6.32
CA VAL A 268 -21.64 26.60 5.88
C VAL A 268 -22.80 27.61 5.93
N THR A 269 -24.03 27.21 5.56
CA THR A 269 -25.21 28.09 5.61
C THR A 269 -25.80 28.26 7.01
N ALA A 270 -25.65 27.27 7.90
CA ALA A 270 -26.06 27.43 9.30
C ALA A 270 -25.14 28.38 10.10
N LYS A 271 -23.90 28.63 9.64
CA LYS A 271 -22.95 29.55 10.29
C LYS A 271 -23.08 31.01 9.85
N SER A 272 -23.88 31.33 8.83
CA SER A 272 -24.02 32.70 8.29
C SER A 272 -25.26 33.47 8.76
N ASP A 273 -26.22 32.83 9.43
CA ASP A 273 -27.51 33.43 9.81
C ASP A 273 -27.79 33.38 11.33
N GLU A 274 -26.85 33.83 12.18
CA GLU A 274 -27.18 34.17 13.57
C GLU A 274 -26.82 35.63 13.94
N PRO A 275 -27.68 36.33 14.71
CA PRO A 275 -27.61 37.78 14.91
C PRO A 275 -26.63 38.17 16.03
N LYS A 276 -26.20 39.45 15.99
CA LYS A 276 -25.33 40.11 17.00
C LYS A 276 -25.85 39.93 18.45
N PRO A 277 -24.95 39.89 19.45
CA PRO A 277 -25.28 39.57 20.84
C PRO A 277 -25.88 40.76 21.60
N GLU A 278 -26.88 40.47 22.44
CA GLU A 278 -27.30 41.30 23.57
C GLU A 278 -26.65 40.77 24.87
N GLU A 279 -26.05 41.66 25.67
CA GLU A 279 -25.70 41.41 27.08
C GLU A 279 -26.89 41.77 27.99
N PRO A 280 -26.88 41.46 29.31
CA PRO A 280 -26.51 40.22 30.01
C PRO A 280 -27.63 39.81 31.01
N LYS A 281 -27.51 38.65 31.69
CA LYS A 281 -27.95 38.49 33.10
C LYS A 281 -27.38 37.23 33.76
N GLN A 282 -26.87 37.44 34.98
CA GLN A 282 -26.36 36.45 35.94
C GLN A 282 -27.48 35.54 36.45
N VAL A 283 -27.19 34.25 36.70
CA VAL A 283 -27.75 33.49 37.84
C VAL A 283 -26.75 32.39 38.26
N GLU A 284 -26.48 32.33 39.57
CA GLU A 284 -25.71 31.32 40.29
C GLU A 284 -26.46 29.97 40.45
N GLU A 285 -25.70 28.88 40.60
CA GLU A 285 -25.80 27.85 41.68
C GLU A 285 -25.51 26.39 41.21
N LYS A 286 -24.33 25.91 41.64
CA LYS A 286 -23.98 24.70 42.44
C LYS A 286 -24.63 23.30 42.21
N PRO A 287 -23.98 22.22 42.72
CA PRO A 287 -23.82 20.95 42.01
C PRO A 287 -24.60 19.77 42.62
N GLU A 288 -24.81 18.70 41.86
CA GLU A 288 -25.23 17.41 42.42
C GLU A 288 -24.53 16.21 41.76
N GLY A 289 -23.86 15.41 42.59
CA GLY A 289 -24.34 14.04 42.90
C GLY A 289 -23.89 12.88 42.00
N PRO A 290 -23.52 11.71 42.57
CA PRO A 290 -22.78 10.66 41.87
C PRO A 290 -23.65 9.62 41.14
N LYS A 291 -22.98 8.93 40.19
CA LYS A 291 -23.44 7.79 39.37
C LYS A 291 -23.99 6.60 40.18
N PRO A 292 -24.86 5.77 39.58
CA PRO A 292 -24.99 4.36 39.93
C PRO A 292 -24.40 3.40 38.88
N ASP A 293 -24.09 2.21 39.40
CA ASP A 293 -23.43 1.03 38.84
C ASP A 293 -23.87 0.55 37.46
N GLU A 294 -22.88 0.11 36.66
CA GLU A 294 -23.08 -0.92 35.64
C GLU A 294 -22.13 -2.11 35.90
N THR A 295 -22.77 -3.27 36.02
CA THR A 295 -22.24 -4.60 36.29
C THR A 295 -21.33 -5.12 35.18
N LYS A 296 -20.20 -5.70 35.58
CA LYS A 296 -19.18 -6.31 34.72
C LYS A 296 -19.55 -7.76 34.37
N PRO A 297 -19.54 -8.20 33.09
CA PRO A 297 -19.61 -9.62 32.75
C PRO A 297 -18.23 -10.30 32.87
N GLU A 298 -18.24 -11.54 33.34
CA GLU A 298 -17.09 -12.42 33.60
C GLU A 298 -16.32 -12.83 32.32
N GLU A 299 -14.98 -12.90 32.44
CA GLU A 299 -14.08 -13.49 31.46
C GLU A 299 -13.98 -15.03 31.62
N PRO A 300 -13.94 -15.82 30.54
CA PRO A 300 -13.73 -17.26 30.65
C PRO A 300 -12.24 -17.61 30.86
N LYS A 301 -11.98 -18.37 31.93
CA LYS A 301 -10.67 -18.94 32.29
C LYS A 301 -10.20 -19.97 31.25
N PHE A 302 -9.00 -19.77 30.69
CA PHE A 302 -8.26 -20.81 29.97
C PHE A 302 -7.35 -21.58 30.94
N LYS A 303 -7.36 -22.91 30.87
CA LYS A 303 -6.50 -23.81 31.65
C LYS A 303 -5.11 -23.86 31.03
N GLU A 304 -4.07 -23.63 31.84
CA GLU A 304 -2.67 -23.88 31.50
C GLU A 304 -2.42 -25.38 31.34
N ALA A 305 -1.66 -25.76 30.31
CA ALA A 305 -1.10 -27.08 30.14
C ALA A 305 0.41 -27.01 30.42
N THR A 306 0.86 -27.85 31.36
CA THR A 306 2.25 -28.04 31.77
C THR A 306 3.13 -28.63 30.64
N PRO A 307 4.44 -28.32 30.60
CA PRO A 307 5.35 -28.88 29.60
C PRO A 307 5.84 -30.28 30.00
N GLU A 308 5.74 -31.25 29.10
CA GLU A 308 6.40 -32.56 29.22
C GLU A 308 7.89 -32.45 28.89
N GLU A 309 8.71 -33.04 29.76
CA GLU A 309 10.14 -33.23 29.63
C GLU A 309 10.48 -34.09 28.40
N ARG A 310 11.48 -33.66 27.62
CA ARG A 310 12.29 -34.57 26.79
C ARG A 310 13.77 -34.35 27.10
N THR A 311 14.39 -35.45 27.49
CA THR A 311 15.81 -35.64 27.77
C THR A 311 16.69 -35.47 26.51
N PRO A 312 17.97 -35.10 26.67
CA PRO A 312 18.89 -34.85 25.56
C PRO A 312 19.64 -36.14 25.17
N GLU A 313 19.61 -36.48 23.88
CA GLU A 313 20.41 -37.57 23.31
C GLU A 313 21.71 -37.01 22.68
N GLU A 314 22.78 -37.78 22.85
CA GLU A 314 24.18 -37.40 22.77
C GLU A 314 24.67 -37.01 21.37
N ALA A 315 25.41 -35.90 21.30
CA ALA A 315 26.22 -35.54 20.15
C ALA A 315 27.61 -36.20 20.24
N LYS A 316 27.99 -37.00 19.24
CA LYS A 316 29.39 -37.37 18.99
C LYS A 316 29.97 -36.56 17.82
N PRO A 317 31.24 -36.12 17.91
CA PRO A 317 31.86 -35.22 16.95
C PRO A 317 32.46 -35.97 15.76
N GLN A 318 32.36 -35.41 14.55
CA GLN A 318 33.22 -35.81 13.43
C GLN A 318 34.21 -34.69 13.09
N GLU A 319 35.46 -35.08 13.33
CA GLU A 319 36.78 -34.55 12.97
C GLU A 319 36.87 -33.54 11.83
N GLN A 320 37.49 -32.40 12.17
CA GLN A 320 38.26 -31.57 11.25
C GLN A 320 39.55 -32.29 10.84
N LYS A 321 39.91 -32.23 9.55
CA LYS A 321 41.29 -32.42 9.09
C LYS A 321 41.78 -31.19 8.31
N PRO A 322 43.08 -30.89 8.37
CA PRO A 322 43.58 -29.53 8.29
C PRO A 322 44.08 -29.13 6.91
N ASP A 323 44.10 -27.80 6.78
CA ASP A 323 44.94 -26.90 6.00
C ASP A 323 46.16 -27.51 5.27
N GLY A 324 46.27 -27.17 3.98
CA GLY A 324 47.30 -27.67 3.08
C GLY A 324 47.68 -26.63 2.02
N GLY A 325 48.58 -25.72 2.40
CA GLY A 325 49.77 -25.38 1.62
C GLY A 325 49.61 -24.65 0.30
N GLN A 326 49.93 -23.35 0.32
CA GLN A 326 50.37 -22.57 -0.83
C GLN A 326 51.52 -23.23 -1.60
N LYS A 327 51.44 -23.18 -2.94
CA LYS A 327 52.60 -23.00 -3.82
C LYS A 327 52.25 -21.96 -4.89
N PRO A 328 53.11 -20.97 -5.16
CA PRO A 328 53.05 -20.17 -6.37
C PRO A 328 53.70 -20.96 -7.52
N ASP A 329 53.18 -20.82 -8.73
CA ASP A 329 53.88 -21.27 -9.93
C ASP A 329 54.12 -20.07 -10.84
N ASP A 330 55.35 -20.07 -11.36
CA ASP A 330 56.01 -19.05 -12.14
C ASP A 330 55.48 -19.02 -13.59
N GLY A 331 55.80 -17.94 -14.29
CA GLY A 331 55.16 -17.54 -15.53
C GLY A 331 55.50 -18.34 -16.79
N ARG A 332 54.64 -18.13 -17.79
CA ARG A 332 55.03 -17.68 -19.14
C ARG A 332 53.82 -17.17 -19.92
#